data_AF-A0A6B3F6M3-F1
#
_entry.id   AF-A0A6B3F6M3-F1
#
_cell.length_a   1.000
_cell.length_b   1.000
_cell.length_c   1.000
_cell.angle_alpha   90.00
_cell.angle_beta   90.00
_cell.angle_gamma   90.00
#
_symmetry.space_group_name_H-M   'P 1'
#
loop_
_entity.id
_entity.type
_entity.pdbx_description
1 polymer ?
#
loop_
_entity_poly.entity_id
_entity_poly.type
_entity_poly.pdbx_seq_one_letter_code
_entity_poly.pdbx_strand_id
1 'polypeptide(L)'
;GEGHYPDPWTNAADGVDHYFGSTDDDAPYLMGFSISVNRGKDAVCQSSYVHDDDWLGLACDDPTSGFAFTYVGTHDNKLWIEAVRLKV
;
A
#
# COMPACT_ATOMS: atom_id res chain seq x y z
N GLY A 1 -3.50 11.69 -8.43
CA GLY A 1 -2.96 12.25 -7.18
C GLY A 1 -1.60 12.84 -7.42
N GLU A 2 -1.23 13.80 -6.60
CA GLU A 2 0.11 14.41 -6.57
C GLU A 2 1.00 13.73 -5.51
N GLY A 3 0.63 12.51 -5.11
CA GLY A 3 1.32 11.75 -4.09
C GLY A 3 2.77 11.45 -4.48
N HIS A 4 3.65 11.52 -3.49
CA HIS A 4 5.04 11.12 -3.65
C HIS A 4 5.15 9.60 -3.42
N TYR A 5 5.64 8.87 -4.42
CA TYR A 5 6.01 7.47 -4.28
C TYR A 5 7.52 7.38 -4.01
N PRO A 6 7.96 6.87 -2.85
CA PRO A 6 9.38 6.76 -2.53
C PRO A 6 10.11 5.81 -3.49
N ASP A 7 11.31 6.19 -3.94
CA ASP A 7 12.23 5.37 -4.73
C ASP A 7 13.63 5.45 -4.10
N PRO A 8 14.36 4.35 -3.88
CA PRO A 8 14.01 2.95 -4.14
C PRO A 8 12.90 2.40 -3.26
N TRP A 9 12.31 1.27 -3.67
CA TRP A 9 11.45 0.45 -2.82
C TRP A 9 12.15 0.17 -1.50
N THR A 10 11.44 0.38 -0.39
CA THR A 10 11.92 -0.01 0.94
C THR A 10 11.63 -1.49 1.16
N ASN A 11 12.52 -2.16 1.89
CA ASN A 11 12.35 -3.57 2.25
C ASN A 11 12.89 -3.82 3.67
N ALA A 12 12.39 -4.88 4.30
CA ALA A 12 12.92 -5.42 5.55
C ALA A 12 13.38 -6.88 5.36
N ALA A 13 14.20 -7.38 6.28
CA ALA A 13 14.55 -8.80 6.34
C ALA A 13 13.47 -9.61 7.06
N ASP A 14 13.47 -10.92 6.88
CA ASP A 14 12.52 -11.81 7.56
C ASP A 14 12.60 -11.65 9.09
N GLY A 15 11.44 -11.51 9.74
CA GLY A 15 11.33 -11.29 11.18
C GLY A 15 11.62 -9.85 11.63
N VAL A 16 11.83 -8.92 10.69
CA VAL A 16 11.98 -7.48 10.97
C VAL A 16 10.75 -6.74 10.49
N ASP A 17 10.21 -5.87 11.35
CA ASP A 17 9.08 -5.01 10.99
C ASP A 17 9.48 -4.04 9.87
N HIS A 18 8.60 -3.88 8.89
CA HIS A 18 8.76 -2.93 7.80
C HIS A 18 7.86 -1.71 8.05
N TYR A 19 8.46 -0.53 8.07
CA TYR A 19 7.78 0.74 8.28
C TYR A 19 7.83 1.59 7.01
N PHE A 20 6.74 2.32 6.74
CA PHE A 20 6.67 3.32 5.67
C PHE A 20 5.76 4.48 6.12
N GLY A 21 6.10 5.70 5.70
CA GLY A 21 5.51 6.93 6.24
C GLY A 21 6.29 7.49 7.44
N SER A 22 5.69 8.47 8.13
CA SER A 22 6.20 9.04 9.38
C SER A 22 5.05 9.22 10.37
N THR A 23 5.39 9.23 11.66
CA THR A 23 4.47 9.56 12.77
C THR A 23 4.59 11.01 13.23
N ASP A 24 5.41 11.82 12.56
CA ASP A 24 5.57 13.24 12.89
C ASP A 24 4.24 13.99 12.69
N ASP A 25 3.98 15.01 13.52
CA ASP A 25 2.71 15.75 13.52
C ASP A 25 2.40 16.45 12.18
N ASP A 26 3.43 16.79 11.40
CA ASP A 26 3.33 17.44 10.09
C ASP A 26 3.55 16.47 8.90
N ALA A 27 3.63 15.16 9.17
CA ALA A 27 3.74 14.16 8.13
C ALA A 27 2.45 14.14 7.27
N PRO A 28 2.57 14.04 5.93
CA PRO A 28 1.40 13.95 5.07
C PRO A 28 0.64 12.63 5.31
N TYR A 29 -0.68 12.67 5.14
CA TYR A 29 -1.50 11.47 5.24
C TYR A 29 -1.13 10.42 4.18
N LEU A 30 -1.21 9.15 4.57
CA LEU A 30 -1.00 8.04 3.65
C LEU A 30 -2.21 7.88 2.73
N MET A 31 -2.07 8.29 1.47
CA MET A 31 -3.14 8.18 0.47
C MET A 31 -3.24 6.79 -0.15
N GLY A 32 -2.14 6.05 -0.19
CA GLY A 32 -2.08 4.75 -0.83
C GLY A 32 -0.69 4.15 -0.78
N PHE A 33 -0.60 2.88 -1.06
CA PHE A 33 0.65 2.15 -1.06
C PHE A 33 0.58 0.97 -2.04
N SER A 34 1.75 0.46 -2.40
CA SER A 34 1.87 -0.83 -3.05
C SER A 34 2.76 -1.72 -2.20
N ILE A 35 2.43 -2.99 -2.14
CA ILE A 35 3.26 -4.03 -1.51
C ILE A 35 3.49 -5.16 -2.49
N SER A 36 4.57 -5.89 -2.25
CA SER A 36 4.89 -7.14 -2.93
C SER A 36 5.46 -8.09 -1.89
N VAL A 37 5.06 -9.36 -1.94
CA VAL A 37 5.54 -10.40 -1.03
C VAL A 37 6.46 -11.37 -1.76
N ASN A 38 7.45 -11.92 -1.04
CA ASN A 38 8.44 -12.86 -1.59
C ASN A 38 9.10 -12.38 -2.91
N ARG A 39 9.39 -11.06 -3.00
CA ARG A 39 9.93 -10.42 -4.21
C ARG A 39 9.07 -10.65 -5.47
N GLY A 40 7.75 -10.63 -5.29
CA GLY A 40 6.79 -10.79 -6.38
C GLY A 40 6.51 -12.22 -6.80
N LYS A 41 6.95 -13.22 -6.02
CA LYS A 41 6.72 -14.64 -6.33
C LYS A 41 5.41 -15.18 -5.77
N ASP A 42 4.88 -14.54 -4.75
CA ASP A 42 3.62 -14.89 -4.11
C ASP A 42 2.62 -13.75 -4.25
N ALA A 43 1.33 -14.07 -4.17
CA ALA A 43 0.27 -13.08 -4.27
C ALA A 43 -0.05 -12.49 -2.90
N VAL A 44 -0.39 -11.21 -2.86
CA VAL A 44 -1.07 -10.58 -1.73
C VAL A 44 -2.31 -9.88 -2.23
N CYS A 45 -3.42 -10.09 -1.53
CA CYS A 45 -4.67 -9.38 -1.72
C CYS A 45 -4.82 -8.30 -0.67
N GLN A 46 -5.21 -7.11 -1.09
CA GLN A 46 -5.31 -5.93 -0.26
C GLN A 46 -6.57 -5.13 -0.56
N SER A 47 -7.09 -4.47 0.48
CA SER A 47 -8.18 -3.50 0.42
C SER A 47 -7.92 -2.44 1.48
N SER A 48 -8.31 -1.19 1.22
CA SER A 48 -8.17 -0.07 2.15
C SER A 48 -9.53 0.56 2.42
N TYR A 49 -9.73 1.01 3.65
CA TYR A 49 -10.80 1.94 3.99
C TYR A 49 -10.28 3.36 3.82
N VAL A 50 -11.00 4.15 3.03
CA VAL A 50 -10.64 5.54 2.74
C VAL A 50 -11.49 6.47 3.61
N HIS A 51 -10.85 7.45 4.23
CA HIS A 51 -11.49 8.47 5.05
C HIS A 51 -12.66 9.13 4.31
N ASP A 52 -13.79 9.34 4.99
CA ASP A 52 -15.02 9.91 4.43
C ASP A 52 -15.56 9.19 3.17
N ASP A 53 -15.15 7.94 2.94
CA ASP A 53 -15.61 7.09 1.83
C ASP A 53 -15.93 5.67 2.33
N ASP A 54 -15.48 4.60 1.65
CA ASP A 54 -15.78 3.20 1.99
C ASP A 54 -14.53 2.30 1.87
N TRP A 55 -14.70 1.01 2.16
CA TRP A 55 -13.78 -0.04 1.77
C TRP A 55 -13.71 -0.16 0.25
N LEU A 56 -12.51 0.01 -0.30
CA LEU A 56 -12.25 -0.25 -1.70
C LEU A 56 -12.37 -1.74 -2.02
N GLY A 57 -12.60 -2.05 -3.30
CA GLY A 57 -12.60 -3.43 -3.79
C GLY A 57 -11.30 -4.16 -3.46
N LEU A 58 -11.40 -5.47 -3.24
CA LEU A 58 -10.23 -6.33 -3.03
C LEU A 58 -9.39 -6.38 -4.32
N ALA A 59 -8.13 -6.01 -4.22
CA ALA A 59 -7.18 -6.06 -5.32
C ALA A 59 -6.05 -7.04 -4.97
N CYS A 60 -5.74 -7.97 -5.87
CA CYS A 60 -4.74 -9.00 -5.64
C CYS A 60 -3.63 -8.91 -6.69
N ASP A 61 -2.40 -9.07 -6.23
CA ASP A 61 -1.25 -9.22 -7.10
C ASP A 61 -1.40 -10.48 -7.96
N ASP A 62 -0.95 -10.40 -9.21
CA ASP A 62 -0.76 -11.56 -10.07
C ASP A 62 0.76 -11.79 -10.25
N PRO A 63 1.35 -12.78 -9.54
CA PRO A 63 2.77 -13.13 -9.64
C PRO A 63 3.22 -13.55 -11.05
N THR A 64 2.28 -13.86 -11.93
CA THR A 64 2.55 -14.22 -13.33
C THR A 64 2.48 -13.03 -14.28
N SER A 65 1.92 -11.91 -13.82
CA SER A 65 1.85 -10.65 -14.55
C SER A 65 3.13 -9.83 -14.35
N GLY A 66 3.50 -9.00 -15.33
CA GLY A 66 4.79 -8.29 -15.34
C GLY A 66 5.02 -7.28 -14.19
N PHE A 67 3.97 -6.92 -13.45
CA PHE A 67 4.08 -6.11 -12.23
C PHE A 67 3.56 -6.95 -11.06
N ALA A 68 4.48 -7.52 -10.28
CA ALA A 68 4.16 -8.38 -9.14
C ALA A 68 3.87 -7.56 -7.86
N PHE A 69 3.05 -6.53 -8.01
CA PHE A 69 2.53 -5.66 -6.95
C PHE A 69 1.21 -5.05 -7.39
N THR A 70 0.41 -4.65 -6.43
CA THR A 70 -0.84 -3.90 -6.63
C THR A 70 -0.81 -2.65 -5.78
N TYR A 71 -1.49 -1.62 -6.26
CA TYR A 71 -1.74 -0.40 -5.51
C TYR A 71 -3.13 -0.45 -4.87
N VAL A 72 -3.22 0.01 -3.63
CA VAL A 72 -4.50 0.30 -2.98
C VAL A 72 -4.47 1.67 -2.33
N GLY A 73 -5.58 2.40 -2.43
CA GLY A 73 -5.73 3.74 -1.89
C GLY A 73 -6.47 4.68 -2.83
N THR A 74 -6.26 5.97 -2.64
CA THR A 74 -6.96 7.05 -3.32
C THR A 74 -6.01 7.91 -4.15
N HIS A 75 -6.53 8.41 -5.28
CA HIS A 75 -5.86 9.40 -6.10
C HIS A 75 -6.36 10.83 -5.86
N ASP A 76 -7.33 11.02 -4.97
CA ASP A 76 -7.82 12.33 -4.51
C ASP A 76 -7.02 12.78 -3.28
N ASN A 77 -6.35 13.93 -3.40
CA ASN A 77 -5.50 14.49 -2.34
C ASN A 77 -6.29 14.99 -1.11
N LYS A 78 -7.62 14.94 -1.13
CA LYS A 78 -8.48 15.26 0.02
C LYS A 78 -8.82 14.06 0.90
N LEU A 79 -8.48 12.85 0.45
CA LEU A 79 -8.80 11.60 1.13
C LEU A 79 -7.50 10.87 1.53
N TRP A 80 -7.59 9.96 2.49
CA TRP A 80 -6.47 9.14 2.93
C TRP A 80 -6.94 7.77 3.44
N ILE A 81 -6.01 6.82 3.60
CA ILE A 81 -6.30 5.50 4.16
C ILE A 81 -6.34 5.59 5.70
N GLU A 82 -7.38 4.99 6.31
CA GLU A 82 -7.48 4.86 7.77
C GLU A 82 -7.34 3.41 8.25
N ALA A 83 -7.59 2.44 7.36
CA ALA A 83 -7.45 1.02 7.68
C ALA A 83 -7.08 0.19 6.45
N VAL A 84 -6.41 -0.93 6.68
CA VAL A 84 -6.01 -1.88 5.63
C VAL A 84 -6.42 -3.29 5.99
N ARG A 85 -6.74 -4.09 4.97
CA ARG A 85 -6.92 -5.54 5.06
C ARG A 85 -5.93 -6.19 4.12
N LEU A 86 -5.14 -7.13 4.65
CA LEU A 86 -4.15 -7.89 3.90
C LEU A 86 -4.46 -9.38 4.01
N LYS A 87 -4.30 -10.10 2.90
CA LYS A 87 -4.41 -11.56 2.83
C LYS A 87 -3.32 -12.09 1.91
N VAL A 88 -2.49 -12.99 2.44
CA VAL A 88 -1.47 -13.75 1.70
C VAL A 88 -1.96 -15.18 1.52
#